data_AF-A0A5C5S4W9-F1
#
_entry.id   AF-A0A5C5S4W9-F1
#
_cell.length_a   1.000
_cell.length_b   1.000
_cell.length_c   1.000
_cell.angle_alpha   90.00
_cell.angle_beta   90.00
_cell.angle_gamma   90.00
#
_symmetry.space_group_name_H-M   'P 1'
#
loop_
_entity.id
_entity.type
_entity.pdbx_description
1 polymer ?
#
loop_
_entity_poly.entity_id
_entity_poly.type
_entity_poly.pdbx_seq_one_letter_code
_entity_poly.pdbx_strand_id
1 'polypeptide(L)'
;MSDLQPLLTAQIVPPERAADYLRAMDVEVDDLYAAVAEGVRCAEELDHFAPPTAPGLVRWIGVVAALRRRLAATERWFPDDRRGQPISRHLESGRTLAVMSGDWATGSPLSAFGPHTARRKGRATADSFRPDEVLFPLSDFGPVQQADGALSGAWVLLYRTDGEAIHLEVSQPAGFDSDAGQFTGWAVRVILDDWWPGERRPANGLGAAVDLRLVRSVA
;
A
#
# COMPACT_ATOMS: atom_id res chain seq x y z
N MET A 1 -14.60 -32.52 -8.34
CA MET A 1 -13.74 -32.38 -7.16
C MET A 1 -13.01 -31.07 -7.34
N SER A 2 -13.47 -30.02 -6.65
CA SER A 2 -12.94 -28.66 -6.82
C SER A 2 -11.53 -28.63 -6.24
N ASP A 3 -10.54 -28.34 -7.08
CA ASP A 3 -9.17 -28.07 -6.66
C ASP A 3 -9.20 -26.88 -5.70
N LEU A 4 -9.02 -27.16 -4.42
CA LEU A 4 -8.66 -26.15 -3.44
C LEU A 4 -7.22 -25.76 -3.75
N GLN A 5 -7.03 -24.78 -4.63
CA GLN A 5 -5.78 -24.02 -4.66
C GLN A 5 -5.50 -23.57 -3.23
N PRO A 6 -4.30 -23.84 -2.68
CA PRO A 6 -3.99 -23.37 -1.35
C PRO A 6 -4.16 -21.86 -1.35
N LEU A 7 -5.00 -21.35 -0.44
CA LEU A 7 -5.09 -19.92 -0.16
C LEU A 7 -3.68 -19.48 0.21
N LEU A 8 -2.97 -18.85 -0.74
CA LEU A 8 -1.69 -18.21 -0.49
C LEU A 8 -1.93 -17.23 0.65
N THR A 9 -1.48 -17.61 1.85
CA THR A 9 -1.54 -16.72 3.00
C THR A 9 -0.54 -15.63 2.72
N ALA A 10 -1.01 -14.39 2.67
CA ALA A 10 -0.16 -13.24 2.39
C ALA A 10 1.03 -13.21 3.37
N GLN A 11 2.23 -12.96 2.86
CA GLN A 11 3.35 -12.63 3.72
C GLN A 11 3.08 -11.27 4.38
N ILE A 12 2.91 -11.26 5.70
CA ILE A 12 2.74 -10.02 6.46
C ILE A 12 4.10 -9.54 6.94
N VAL A 13 4.48 -8.32 6.56
CA VAL A 13 5.63 -7.59 7.10
C VAL A 13 5.08 -6.59 8.12
N PRO A 14 5.40 -6.73 9.42
CA PRO A 14 4.86 -5.87 10.46
C PRO A 14 5.55 -4.49 10.49
N PRO A 15 4.97 -3.48 11.16
CA PRO A 15 5.47 -2.11 11.19
C PRO A 15 6.95 -1.98 11.53
N GLU A 16 7.44 -2.72 12.52
CA GLU A 16 8.83 -2.70 12.96
C GLU A 16 9.84 -3.18 11.91
N ARG A 17 9.37 -3.85 10.85
CA ARG A 17 10.19 -4.32 9.71
C ARG A 17 9.88 -3.59 8.41
N ALA A 18 8.89 -2.71 8.39
CA ALA A 18 8.42 -2.06 7.16
C ALA A 18 9.50 -1.16 6.54
N ALA A 19 10.23 -0.41 7.37
CA ALA A 19 11.28 0.49 6.90
C ALA A 19 12.39 -0.25 6.14
N ASP A 20 12.88 -1.36 6.68
CA ASP A 20 13.94 -2.13 6.02
C ASP A 20 13.44 -2.81 4.74
N TYR A 21 12.21 -3.33 4.76
CA TYR A 21 11.62 -3.98 3.58
C TYR A 21 11.40 -2.99 2.43
N LEU A 22 10.86 -1.80 2.72
CA LEU A 22 10.59 -0.78 1.70
C LEU A 22 11.87 -0.11 1.20
N ARG A 23 12.87 0.06 2.07
CA ARG A 23 14.19 0.56 1.65
C ARG A 23 14.86 -0.39 0.66
N ALA A 24 14.71 -1.70 0.84
CA ALA A 24 15.18 -2.68 -0.15
C ALA A 24 14.46 -2.54 -1.51
N MET A 25 13.30 -1.87 -1.56
CA MET A 25 12.58 -1.54 -2.79
C MET A 25 12.90 -0.13 -3.32
N ASP A 26 13.90 0.57 -2.77
CA ASP A 26 14.18 1.98 -3.07
C ASP A 26 12.99 2.91 -2.72
N VAL A 27 12.27 2.62 -1.63
CA VAL A 27 11.16 3.42 -1.11
C VAL A 27 11.39 3.74 0.37
N GLU A 28 11.58 5.01 0.72
CA GLU A 28 11.67 5.43 2.12
C GLU A 28 10.28 5.62 2.73
N VAL A 29 10.10 5.13 3.97
CA VAL A 29 8.84 5.25 4.72
C VAL A 29 8.45 6.72 4.94
N ASP A 30 9.43 7.57 5.18
CA ASP A 30 9.21 9.01 5.37
C ASP A 30 8.61 9.68 4.12
N ASP A 31 8.93 9.19 2.92
CA ASP A 31 8.32 9.71 1.69
C ASP A 31 6.84 9.34 1.58
N LEU A 32 6.46 8.16 2.07
CA LEU A 32 5.06 7.73 2.12
C LEU A 32 4.28 8.60 3.11
N TYR A 33 4.81 8.80 4.31
CA TYR A 33 4.18 9.66 5.32
C TYR A 33 4.09 11.11 4.88
N ALA A 34 5.14 11.64 4.26
CA ALA A 34 5.10 13.01 3.77
C ALA A 34 4.14 13.19 2.59
N ALA A 35 3.97 12.17 1.73
CA ALA A 35 2.94 12.21 0.69
C ALA A 35 1.52 12.23 1.28
N VAL A 36 1.30 11.46 2.35
CA VAL A 36 0.01 11.40 3.06
C VAL A 36 -0.27 12.72 3.77
N ALA A 37 0.73 13.31 4.43
CA ALA A 37 0.64 14.62 5.04
C ALA A 37 0.24 15.70 4.02
N GLU A 38 0.84 15.69 2.83
CA GLU A 38 0.46 16.62 1.77
C GLU A 38 -0.98 16.40 1.28
N GLY A 39 -1.41 15.15 1.12
CA GLY A 39 -2.81 14.86 0.79
C GLY A 39 -3.79 15.35 1.85
N VAL A 40 -3.45 15.22 3.14
CA VAL A 40 -4.26 15.75 4.24
C VAL A 40 -4.38 17.27 4.13
N ARG A 41 -3.24 17.95 3.97
CA ARG A 41 -3.17 19.41 3.80
C ARG A 41 -4.06 19.89 2.64
N CYS A 42 -3.97 19.24 1.48
CA CYS A 42 -4.83 19.58 0.33
C CYS A 42 -6.32 19.43 0.64
N ALA A 43 -6.71 18.41 1.40
CA ALA A 43 -8.12 18.20 1.76
C ALA A 43 -8.62 19.18 2.82
N GLU A 44 -7.75 19.65 3.71
CA GLU A 44 -8.05 20.65 4.74
C GLU A 44 -8.21 22.07 4.20
N GLU A 45 -7.69 22.35 3.01
CA GLU A 45 -7.92 23.62 2.30
C GLU A 45 -9.37 23.79 1.80
N LEU A 46 -10.14 22.70 1.75
CA LEU A 46 -11.54 22.73 1.36
C LEU A 46 -12.41 23.28 2.49
N ASP A 47 -13.42 24.07 2.11
CA ASP A 47 -14.41 24.60 3.03
C ASP A 47 -15.74 23.84 2.95
N HIS A 48 -16.70 24.28 3.77
CA HIS A 48 -18.02 23.64 3.86
C HIS A 48 -18.88 23.79 2.59
N PHE A 49 -18.48 24.61 1.62
CA PHE A 49 -19.16 24.74 0.33
C PHE A 49 -18.73 23.65 -0.66
N ALA A 50 -17.62 22.95 -0.39
CA ALA A 50 -17.19 21.81 -1.19
C ALA A 50 -18.19 20.64 -1.07
N PRO A 51 -18.41 19.86 -2.14
CA PRO A 51 -19.28 18.70 -2.06
C PRO A 51 -18.69 17.64 -1.10
N PRO A 52 -19.51 16.82 -0.43
CA PRO A 52 -19.04 15.83 0.54
C PRO A 52 -18.01 14.83 0.03
N THR A 53 -17.94 14.62 -1.29
CA THR A 53 -16.98 13.71 -1.93
C THR A 53 -15.63 14.36 -2.23
N ALA A 54 -15.53 15.69 -2.25
CA ALA A 54 -14.32 16.42 -2.63
C ALA A 54 -13.11 16.11 -1.71
N PRO A 55 -13.24 16.05 -0.37
CA PRO A 55 -12.09 15.82 0.50
C PRO A 55 -11.34 14.52 0.20
N GLY A 56 -12.06 13.44 -0.13
CA GLY A 56 -11.44 12.17 -0.49
C GLY A 56 -10.68 12.24 -1.82
N LEU A 57 -11.26 12.88 -2.84
CA LEU A 57 -10.64 13.03 -4.16
C LEU A 57 -9.41 13.94 -4.10
N VAL A 58 -9.54 15.12 -3.47
CA VAL A 58 -8.44 16.09 -3.35
C VAL A 58 -7.28 15.51 -2.55
N ARG A 59 -7.57 14.78 -1.47
CA ARG A 59 -6.55 14.03 -0.73
C ARG A 59 -5.80 13.07 -1.63
N TRP A 60 -6.51 12.23 -2.37
CA TRP A 60 -5.89 11.27 -3.27
C TRP A 60 -5.01 11.94 -4.32
N ILE A 61 -5.46 13.03 -4.92
CA ILE A 61 -4.65 13.82 -5.87
C ILE A 61 -3.36 14.32 -5.21
N GLY A 62 -3.46 14.88 -4.00
CA GLY A 62 -2.31 15.35 -3.22
C GLY A 62 -1.31 14.24 -2.91
N VAL A 63 -1.77 13.09 -2.41
CA VAL A 63 -0.91 11.93 -2.12
C VAL A 63 -0.21 11.44 -3.39
N VAL A 64 -0.95 11.25 -4.49
CA VAL A 64 -0.38 10.81 -5.77
C VAL A 64 0.69 11.77 -6.26
N ALA A 65 0.41 13.07 -6.27
CA ALA A 65 1.34 14.08 -6.77
C ALA A 65 2.60 14.16 -5.90
N ALA A 66 2.44 14.16 -4.57
CA ALA A 66 3.55 14.24 -3.62
C ALA A 66 4.44 12.99 -3.70
N LEU A 67 3.84 11.80 -3.68
CA LEU A 67 4.60 10.54 -3.74
C LEU A 67 5.38 10.43 -5.05
N ARG A 68 4.76 10.72 -6.19
CA ARG A 68 5.43 10.65 -7.50
C ARG A 68 6.63 11.60 -7.60
N ARG A 69 6.52 12.82 -7.05
CA ARG A 69 7.66 13.76 -7.01
C ARG A 69 8.79 13.26 -6.14
N ARG A 70 8.47 12.69 -4.96
CA ARG A 70 9.46 12.14 -4.02
C ARG A 70 10.21 10.95 -4.61
N LEU A 71 9.46 10.00 -5.16
CA LEU A 71 10.03 8.86 -5.86
C LEU A 71 10.88 9.29 -7.06
N ALA A 72 10.42 10.26 -7.86
CA ALA A 72 11.19 10.80 -8.98
C ALA A 72 12.52 11.45 -8.54
N ALA A 73 12.55 12.09 -7.37
CA ALA A 73 13.75 12.72 -6.83
C ALA A 73 14.85 11.71 -6.45
N THR A 74 14.51 10.42 -6.31
CA THR A 74 15.50 9.35 -6.07
C THR A 74 16.28 8.98 -7.33
N GLU A 75 15.82 9.37 -8.52
CA GLU A 75 16.32 8.92 -9.82
C GLU A 75 16.20 7.40 -10.07
N ARG A 76 15.57 6.65 -9.15
CA ARG A 76 15.30 5.21 -9.24
C ARG A 76 13.91 4.91 -9.78
N TRP A 77 12.98 5.83 -9.55
CA TRP A 77 11.58 5.73 -9.94
C TRP A 77 11.18 6.85 -10.89
N PHE A 78 10.28 6.56 -11.84
CA PHE A 78 9.81 7.54 -12.81
C PHE A 78 8.28 7.59 -12.85
N PRO A 79 7.67 8.79 -12.93
CA PRO A 79 6.25 8.93 -13.15
C PRO A 79 5.84 8.29 -14.48
N ASP A 80 4.76 7.52 -14.45
CA ASP A 80 4.18 6.88 -15.64
C ASP A 80 2.65 6.89 -15.55
N ASP A 81 1.98 6.70 -16.68
CA ASP A 81 0.53 6.64 -16.78
C ASP A 81 0.12 5.43 -17.63
N ARG A 82 -0.05 4.30 -16.95
CA ARG A 82 -0.39 3.04 -17.61
C ARG A 82 -1.90 2.94 -17.72
N ARG A 83 -2.41 3.24 -18.92
CA ARG A 83 -3.85 3.14 -19.28
C ARG A 83 -4.75 4.04 -18.43
N GLY A 84 -4.30 5.25 -18.08
CA GLY A 84 -5.07 6.20 -17.27
C GLY A 84 -4.92 5.98 -15.76
N GLN A 85 -4.06 5.05 -15.33
CA GLN A 85 -3.72 4.85 -13.93
C GLN A 85 -2.38 5.54 -13.65
N PRO A 86 -2.34 6.58 -12.78
CA PRO A 86 -1.09 7.18 -12.36
C PRO A 86 -0.29 6.16 -11.53
N ILE A 87 0.91 5.84 -12.01
CA ILE A 87 1.85 4.93 -11.35
C ILE A 87 3.26 5.54 -11.31
N SER A 88 4.11 5.00 -10.46
CA SER A 88 5.57 5.19 -10.53
C SER A 88 6.22 3.88 -10.93
N ARG A 89 7.18 3.89 -11.85
CA ARG A 89 7.89 2.69 -12.32
C ARG A 89 9.34 2.73 -11.85
N HIS A 90 9.81 1.65 -11.24
CA HIS A 90 11.21 1.49 -10.86
C HIS A 90 12.05 1.10 -12.08
N LEU A 91 13.23 1.70 -12.25
CA LEU A 91 14.08 1.51 -13.43
C LEU A 91 14.64 0.10 -13.57
N GLU A 92 15.06 -0.52 -12.46
CA GLU A 92 15.86 -1.75 -12.50
C GLU A 92 15.08 -3.00 -12.17
N SER A 93 14.14 -2.92 -11.21
CA SER A 93 13.47 -4.10 -10.65
C SER A 93 12.15 -4.46 -11.34
N GLY A 94 11.71 -3.68 -12.32
CA GLY A 94 10.42 -3.88 -12.99
C GLY A 94 9.21 -3.68 -12.06
N ARG A 95 9.39 -3.02 -10.91
CA ARG A 95 8.30 -2.70 -9.99
C ARG A 95 7.50 -1.51 -10.47
N THR A 96 6.20 -1.53 -10.18
CA THR A 96 5.35 -0.33 -10.28
C THR A 96 4.68 -0.06 -8.95
N LEU A 97 4.41 1.19 -8.63
CA LEU A 97 3.71 1.60 -7.42
C LEU A 97 2.53 2.51 -7.78
N ALA A 98 1.33 2.06 -7.44
CA ALA A 98 0.08 2.82 -7.56
C ALA A 98 -0.41 3.28 -6.17
N VAL A 99 -1.20 4.35 -6.11
CA VAL A 99 -1.83 4.83 -4.86
C VAL A 99 -3.34 4.62 -4.91
N MET A 100 -3.90 4.00 -3.88
CA MET A 100 -5.33 3.74 -3.76
C MET A 100 -5.84 4.04 -2.35
N SER A 101 -7.08 4.53 -2.25
CA SER A 101 -7.80 4.51 -0.98
C SER A 101 -8.26 3.07 -0.69
N GLY A 102 -7.96 2.58 0.51
CA GLY A 102 -8.33 1.25 0.96
C GLY A 102 -9.60 1.22 1.82
N ASP A 103 -10.02 0.02 2.21
CA ASP A 103 -11.17 -0.23 3.09
C ASP A 103 -10.75 -0.48 4.55
N TRP A 104 -11.70 -0.96 5.37
CA TRP A 104 -11.55 -1.20 6.80
C TRP A 104 -10.45 -2.22 7.19
N ALA A 105 -9.92 -3.00 6.23
CA ALA A 105 -8.85 -3.96 6.46
C ALA A 105 -7.44 -3.40 6.18
N THR A 106 -7.33 -2.17 5.65
CA THR A 106 -6.05 -1.48 5.37
C THR A 106 -5.25 -1.26 6.66
N GLY A 107 -4.00 -1.71 6.71
CA GLY A 107 -3.13 -1.57 7.90
C GLY A 107 -3.45 -2.56 9.03
N SER A 108 -4.45 -3.45 8.85
CA SER A 108 -4.80 -4.44 9.87
C SER A 108 -4.14 -5.80 9.56
N PRO A 109 -3.25 -6.31 10.44
CA PRO A 109 -2.67 -7.65 10.28
C PRO A 109 -3.70 -8.77 10.51
N LEU A 110 -4.83 -8.47 11.15
CA LEU A 110 -5.86 -9.44 11.52
C LEU A 110 -6.83 -9.76 10.39
N SER A 111 -6.81 -9.02 9.27
CA SER A 111 -7.63 -9.32 8.11
C SER A 111 -7.04 -10.49 7.31
N ALA A 112 -7.70 -11.65 7.35
CA ALA A 112 -7.28 -12.86 6.64
C ALA A 112 -7.21 -12.68 5.11
N PHE A 113 -8.06 -11.81 4.54
CA PHE A 113 -8.10 -11.54 3.10
C PHE A 113 -7.36 -10.24 2.69
N GLY A 114 -6.89 -9.47 3.67
CA GLY A 114 -6.30 -8.14 3.44
C GLY A 114 -7.34 -7.08 3.02
N PRO A 115 -6.88 -5.88 2.63
CA PRO A 115 -7.77 -4.81 2.22
C PRO A 115 -8.33 -4.98 0.81
N HIS A 116 -9.45 -4.30 0.57
CA HIS A 116 -9.91 -3.94 -0.77
C HIS A 116 -9.73 -2.46 -1.03
N THR A 117 -9.88 -2.06 -2.30
CA THR A 117 -10.02 -0.65 -2.62
C THR A 117 -11.37 -0.12 -2.11
N ALA A 118 -11.39 1.12 -1.60
CA ALA A 118 -12.57 1.77 -1.03
C ALA A 118 -13.75 1.89 -2.01
N ARG A 119 -13.46 1.83 -3.32
CA ARG A 119 -14.42 1.90 -4.42
C ARG A 119 -13.97 0.93 -5.50
N ARG A 120 -14.92 0.16 -6.06
CA ARG A 120 -14.68 -0.76 -7.18
C ARG A 120 -13.91 -0.05 -8.29
N LYS A 121 -12.90 -0.74 -8.83
CA LYS A 121 -12.04 -0.20 -9.88
C LYS A 121 -12.49 -0.70 -11.25
N GLY A 122 -12.40 0.18 -12.23
CA GLY A 122 -12.74 -0.13 -13.61
C GLY A 122 -11.65 -0.90 -14.33
N ARG A 123 -11.95 -1.26 -15.58
CA ARG A 123 -11.07 -2.05 -16.46
C ARG A 123 -9.69 -1.41 -16.69
N ALA A 124 -9.60 -0.08 -16.69
CA ALA A 124 -8.34 0.64 -16.79
C ALA A 124 -7.35 0.28 -15.66
N THR A 125 -7.83 0.27 -14.42
CA THR A 125 -7.04 -0.16 -13.26
C THR A 125 -6.70 -1.65 -13.36
N ALA A 126 -7.66 -2.50 -13.72
CA ALA A 126 -7.43 -3.94 -13.91
C ALA A 126 -6.30 -4.22 -14.92
N ASP A 127 -6.34 -3.53 -16.06
CA ASP A 127 -5.35 -3.68 -17.12
C ASP A 127 -3.97 -3.14 -16.72
N SER A 128 -3.90 -2.13 -15.85
CA SER A 128 -2.63 -1.58 -15.36
C SER A 128 -1.83 -2.55 -14.49
N PHE A 129 -2.50 -3.54 -13.88
CA PHE A 129 -1.89 -4.60 -13.07
C PHE A 129 -1.50 -5.84 -13.88
N ARG A 130 -1.91 -5.94 -15.15
CA ARG A 130 -1.49 -7.05 -16.00
C ARG A 130 -0.01 -6.91 -16.32
N PRO A 131 0.78 -7.99 -16.36
CA PRO A 131 2.13 -7.93 -16.93
C PRO A 131 2.05 -7.41 -18.38
N ASP A 132 3.08 -6.71 -18.86
CA ASP A 132 3.14 -6.34 -20.27
C ASP A 132 3.12 -7.62 -21.13
N GLU A 133 2.32 -7.63 -22.20
CA GLU A 133 2.37 -8.69 -23.20
C GLU A 133 3.76 -8.68 -23.83
N VAL A 134 4.60 -9.61 -23.42
CA VAL A 134 5.92 -9.77 -24.04
C VAL A 134 5.69 -10.47 -25.38
N LEU A 135 5.72 -9.72 -26.48
CA LEU A 135 5.58 -10.27 -27.83
C LEU A 135 6.69 -11.30 -28.19
N PHE A 136 7.75 -11.41 -27.38
CA PHE A 136 8.74 -12.51 -27.38
C PHE A 136 9.38 -12.68 -25.98
N PRO A 137 9.04 -13.71 -25.19
CA PRO A 137 9.65 -13.88 -23.86
C PRO A 137 11.07 -14.44 -23.97
N LEU A 138 12.08 -13.57 -23.83
CA LEU A 138 13.45 -14.00 -23.49
C LEU A 138 13.55 -14.54 -22.04
N SER A 139 12.48 -14.41 -21.26
CA SER A 139 12.35 -14.76 -19.85
C SER A 139 11.93 -16.20 -19.55
N ASP A 140 11.64 -17.04 -20.57
CA ASP A 140 11.36 -18.47 -20.36
C ASP A 140 12.58 -19.28 -19.85
N PHE A 141 13.72 -18.64 -19.59
CA PHE A 141 14.94 -19.24 -19.04
C PHE A 141 15.44 -18.65 -17.70
N GLY A 142 14.62 -17.88 -16.96
CA GLY A 142 15.08 -17.27 -15.69
C GLY A 142 14.10 -17.40 -14.52
N PRO A 143 14.57 -17.66 -13.28
CA PRO A 143 13.71 -17.64 -12.10
C PRO A 143 13.11 -16.25 -11.86
N VAL A 144 11.99 -16.19 -11.14
CA VAL A 144 11.38 -14.95 -10.61
C VAL A 144 12.49 -14.13 -9.95
N GLN A 145 12.83 -12.97 -10.53
CA GLN A 145 13.92 -12.14 -10.01
C GLN A 145 13.46 -11.42 -8.75
N GLN A 146 13.80 -11.99 -7.59
CA GLN A 146 13.95 -11.24 -6.34
C GLN A 146 15.31 -10.56 -6.40
N ALA A 147 15.38 -9.30 -6.84
CA ALA A 147 16.66 -8.60 -6.96
C ALA A 147 17.24 -8.16 -5.59
N ASP A 148 16.43 -8.21 -4.52
CA ASP A 148 16.72 -7.58 -3.22
C ASP A 148 15.86 -8.17 -2.07
N GLY A 149 15.23 -9.32 -2.29
CA GLY A 149 14.28 -9.94 -1.34
C GLY A 149 12.82 -9.45 -1.47
N ALA A 150 12.54 -8.46 -2.32
CA ALA A 150 11.18 -8.03 -2.67
C ALA A 150 10.80 -8.46 -4.09
N LEU A 151 9.52 -8.78 -4.29
CA LEU A 151 9.01 -9.26 -5.58
C LEU A 151 8.94 -8.12 -6.62
N SER A 152 9.22 -8.46 -7.88
CA SER A 152 9.01 -7.59 -9.05
C SER A 152 7.50 -7.44 -9.37
N GLY A 153 7.14 -6.46 -10.20
CA GLY A 153 5.76 -6.26 -10.66
C GLY A 153 5.00 -5.19 -9.88
N ALA A 154 3.67 -5.27 -9.88
CA ALA A 154 2.85 -4.17 -9.41
C ALA A 154 2.65 -4.17 -7.88
N TRP A 155 2.80 -3.01 -7.27
CA TRP A 155 2.60 -2.73 -5.86
C TRP A 155 1.59 -1.59 -5.68
N VAL A 156 0.94 -1.56 -4.52
CA VAL A 156 -0.09 -0.57 -4.20
C VAL A 156 0.15 0.00 -2.82
N LEU A 157 0.33 1.32 -2.72
CA LEU A 157 0.14 2.06 -1.48
C LEU A 157 -1.35 2.21 -1.23
N LEU A 158 -1.84 1.54 -0.20
CA LEU A 158 -3.20 1.69 0.31
C LEU A 158 -3.17 2.59 1.54
N TYR A 159 -4.07 3.57 1.57
CA TYR A 159 -4.29 4.37 2.76
C TYR A 159 -5.78 4.54 3.05
N ARG A 160 -6.12 4.69 4.32
CA ARG A 160 -7.49 4.92 4.76
C ARG A 160 -7.49 5.74 6.03
N THR A 161 -8.33 6.76 6.09
CA THR A 161 -8.57 7.52 7.31
C THR A 161 -9.81 7.01 8.02
N ASP A 162 -9.78 6.98 9.35
CA ASP A 162 -10.93 6.75 10.22
C ASP A 162 -11.44 8.04 10.89
N GLY A 163 -10.81 9.19 10.58
CA GLY A 163 -11.09 10.49 11.18
C GLY A 163 -10.08 10.92 12.24
N GLU A 164 -9.35 9.98 12.84
CA GLU A 164 -8.32 10.25 13.85
C GLU A 164 -6.92 10.04 13.29
N ALA A 165 -6.70 8.91 12.64
CA ALA A 165 -5.44 8.51 12.05
C ALA A 165 -5.62 8.17 10.56
N ILE A 166 -4.49 7.90 9.91
CA ILE A 166 -4.43 7.29 8.60
C ILE A 166 -3.68 5.97 8.74
N HIS A 167 -4.35 4.88 8.39
CA HIS A 167 -3.76 3.54 8.30
C HIS A 167 -3.18 3.33 6.92
N LEU A 168 -1.98 2.76 6.84
CA LEU A 168 -1.25 2.59 5.59
C LEU A 168 -0.67 1.19 5.45
N GLU A 169 -0.69 0.68 4.22
CA GLU A 169 0.12 -0.46 3.83
C GLU A 169 0.61 -0.33 2.39
N VAL A 170 1.77 -0.91 2.10
CA VAL A 170 2.27 -1.13 0.75
C VAL A 170 2.18 -2.61 0.46
N SER A 171 1.30 -2.99 -0.47
CA SER A 171 0.93 -4.37 -0.67
C SER A 171 1.01 -4.78 -2.13
N GLN A 172 1.40 -6.03 -2.35
CA GLN A 172 1.49 -6.62 -3.67
C GLN A 172 0.28 -7.54 -3.90
N PRO A 173 -0.57 -7.25 -4.90
CA PRO A 173 -1.75 -8.07 -5.16
C PRO A 173 -1.34 -9.46 -5.69
N ALA A 174 -2.05 -10.49 -5.25
CA ALA A 174 -1.94 -11.84 -5.82
C ALA A 174 -2.79 -12.00 -7.10
N GLY A 175 -3.76 -11.10 -7.30
CA GLY A 175 -4.61 -11.07 -8.49
C GLY A 175 -5.64 -9.96 -8.43
N PHE A 176 -6.36 -9.78 -9.54
CA PHE A 176 -7.42 -8.78 -9.68
C PHE A 176 -8.59 -9.39 -10.46
N ASP A 177 -9.79 -9.31 -9.88
CA ASP A 177 -11.04 -9.70 -10.53
C ASP A 177 -11.60 -8.48 -11.28
N SER A 178 -11.59 -8.56 -12.62
CA SER A 178 -12.06 -7.48 -13.49
C SER A 178 -13.56 -7.24 -13.41
N ASP A 179 -14.34 -8.26 -13.06
CA ASP A 179 -15.81 -8.17 -13.00
C ASP A 179 -16.25 -7.61 -11.65
N ALA A 180 -15.60 -8.04 -10.56
CA ALA A 180 -15.79 -7.46 -9.24
C ALA A 180 -15.15 -6.07 -9.09
N GLY A 181 -14.12 -5.78 -9.89
CA GLY A 181 -13.33 -4.56 -9.81
C GLY A 181 -12.52 -4.48 -8.51
N GLN A 182 -12.01 -5.61 -8.03
CA GLN A 182 -11.31 -5.74 -6.75
C GLN A 182 -10.13 -6.71 -6.81
N PHE A 183 -9.20 -6.55 -5.88
CA PHE A 183 -8.11 -7.52 -5.67
C PHE A 183 -8.67 -8.84 -5.13
N THR A 184 -8.11 -9.96 -5.59
CA THR A 184 -8.52 -11.31 -5.15
C THR A 184 -7.69 -11.83 -3.98
N GLY A 185 -6.68 -11.08 -3.56
CA GLY A 185 -5.78 -11.42 -2.47
C GLY A 185 -4.45 -10.68 -2.58
N TRP A 186 -3.52 -10.97 -1.67
CA TRP A 186 -2.24 -10.29 -1.55
C TRP A 186 -1.12 -11.31 -1.41
N ALA A 187 -0.03 -11.13 -2.17
CA ALA A 187 1.18 -11.93 -2.01
C ALA A 187 2.01 -11.44 -0.82
N VAL A 188 2.14 -10.12 -0.70
CA VAL A 188 2.86 -9.44 0.40
C VAL A 188 2.04 -8.26 0.90
N ARG A 189 2.02 -8.04 2.21
CA ARG A 189 1.45 -6.86 2.85
C ARG A 189 2.47 -6.25 3.80
N VAL A 190 2.98 -5.07 3.45
CA VAL A 190 3.89 -4.30 4.30
C VAL A 190 3.06 -3.28 5.07
N ILE A 191 2.80 -3.60 6.33
CA ILE A 191 1.97 -2.75 7.21
C ILE A 191 2.86 -1.67 7.81
N LEU A 192 2.45 -0.42 7.72
CA LEU A 192 3.16 0.71 8.31
C LEU A 192 2.53 1.12 9.65
N ASP A 193 3.27 1.88 10.46
CA ASP A 193 2.67 2.59 11.60
C ASP A 193 1.63 3.59 11.10
N ASP A 194 0.58 3.77 11.91
CA ASP A 194 -0.46 4.76 11.66
C ASP A 194 0.14 6.17 11.62
N TRP A 195 -0.28 6.93 10.61
CA TRP A 195 0.08 8.34 10.49
C TRP A 195 -0.97 9.20 11.19
N TRP A 196 -0.51 10.17 11.98
CA TRP A 196 -1.37 11.07 12.75
C TRP A 196 -1.21 12.51 12.25
N PRO A 197 -2.32 13.24 12.02
CA PRO A 197 -2.25 14.66 11.69
C PRO A 197 -1.79 15.49 12.89
N GLY A 198 -0.66 16.18 12.73
CA GLY A 198 -0.06 17.05 13.76
C GLY A 198 0.53 16.29 14.96
N GLU A 199 0.54 16.90 16.15
CA GLU A 199 1.03 16.29 17.41
C GLU A 199 0.05 15.26 18.02
N ARG A 200 -0.94 14.78 17.26
CA ARG A 200 -1.98 13.87 17.75
C ARG A 200 -1.53 12.42 17.88
N ARG A 201 -0.28 12.14 18.26
CA ARG A 201 0.10 10.75 18.55
C ARG A 201 -0.54 10.35 19.90
N PRO A 202 -1.33 9.28 19.99
CA PRO A 202 -1.79 8.81 21.29
C PRO A 202 -0.56 8.46 22.13
N ALA A 203 -0.56 8.85 23.40
CA ALA A 203 0.58 8.71 24.31
C ALA A 203 1.04 7.25 24.56
N ASN A 204 0.43 6.26 23.91
CA ASN A 204 0.69 4.85 24.13
C ASN A 204 1.28 4.20 22.87
N GLY A 205 2.52 4.55 22.56
CA GLY A 205 3.43 3.64 21.85
C GLY A 205 4.13 2.76 22.88
N LEU A 206 3.89 1.45 22.82
CA LEU A 206 4.61 0.35 23.46
C LEU A 206 5.97 0.72 24.10
N GLY A 207 5.92 1.19 25.35
CA GLY A 207 7.09 1.45 26.20
C GLY A 207 6.83 1.26 27.70
N ALA A 208 5.58 1.06 28.12
CA ALA A 208 5.28 0.65 29.49
C ALA A 208 5.47 -0.86 29.60
N ALA A 209 6.55 -1.27 30.25
CA ALA A 209 6.81 -2.64 30.64
C ALA A 209 5.55 -3.25 31.25
N VAL A 210 5.04 -4.31 30.63
CA VAL A 210 3.99 -5.14 31.22
C VAL A 210 4.63 -5.86 32.42
N ASP A 211 4.45 -5.31 33.62
CA ASP A 211 4.77 -6.02 34.87
C ASP A 211 3.76 -7.16 35.01
N LEU A 212 4.10 -8.30 34.39
CA LEU A 212 3.41 -9.58 34.58
C LEU A 212 3.64 -10.02 36.03
N ARG A 213 2.83 -9.48 36.94
CA ARG A 213 2.70 -10.06 38.29
C ARG A 213 2.01 -11.41 38.17
N LEU A 214 2.86 -12.43 38.13
CA LEU A 214 2.56 -13.84 38.28
C LEU A 214 1.67 -14.04 39.52
N VAL A 215 0.37 -14.26 39.32
CA VAL A 215 -0.52 -14.75 40.39
C VAL A 215 -0.15 -16.21 40.62
N ARG A 216 0.64 -16.47 41.67
CA ARG A 216 0.81 -17.83 42.20
C ARG A 216 -0.53 -18.26 42.79
N SER A 217 -1.11 -19.26 42.14
CA SER A 217 -2.13 -20.14 42.72
C SER A 217 -1.60 -20.73 44.04
N VAL A 218 -2.39 -20.63 45.10
CA VAL A 218 -2.19 -21.40 46.33
C VAL A 218 -3.40 -22.31 46.45
N ALA A 219 -3.09 -23.60 46.61
CA ALA A 219 -4.00 -24.69 46.93
C ALA A 219 -4.61 -24.56 48.32
#